data_AF-A0A958MPT2-F1
#
_entry.id   AF-A0A958MPT2-F1
#
_cell.length_a   1.000
_cell.length_b   1.000
_cell.length_c   1.000
_cell.angle_alpha   90.00
_cell.angle_beta   90.00
_cell.angle_gamma   90.00
#
_symmetry.space_group_name_H-M   'P 1'
#
loop_
_entity.id
_entity.type
_entity.pdbx_description
1 polymer ?
#
loop_
_entity_poly.entity_id
_entity_poly.type
_entity_poly.pdbx_seq_one_letter_code
_entity_poly.pdbx_strand_id
1 'polypeptide(L)'
;MKVINENIDKVNSVPESDKALRKVLKYAQSNIIKLIEKEHKLVTINHYRNTWLAVGMAVFGIPLGVALGVSLGNMALLGIGLPIGMVIGLAVGTAMDKKALEEGRQINLEIKY
;
A
#
# COMPACT_ATOMS: atom_id res chain seq x y z
N MET A 1 -9.35 21.79 1.02
CA MET A 1 -8.61 22.66 0.07
C MET A 1 -7.28 23.18 0.63
N LYS A 2 -7.20 23.72 1.85
CA LYS A 2 -5.96 24.31 2.40
C LYS A 2 -4.73 23.38 2.35
N VAL A 3 -4.91 22.11 2.72
CA VAL A 3 -3.83 21.09 2.73
C VAL A 3 -3.25 20.82 1.33
N ILE A 4 -4.07 20.85 0.27
CA ILE A 4 -3.60 20.59 -1.09
C ILE A 4 -2.69 21.75 -1.53
N ASN A 5 -3.14 22.99 -1.33
CA ASN A 5 -2.36 24.19 -1.66
C ASN A 5 -1.03 24.22 -0.89
N GLU A 6 -1.04 23.88 0.39
CA GLU A 6 0.19 23.78 1.20
C GLU A 6 1.19 22.75 0.66
N ASN A 7 0.72 21.63 0.06
CA ASN A 7 1.61 20.66 -0.56
C ASN A 7 2.17 21.18 -1.90
N ILE A 8 1.37 21.93 -2.67
CA ILE A 8 1.81 22.57 -3.92
C ILE A 8 2.89 23.62 -3.64
N ASP A 9 2.67 24.47 -2.64
CA ASP A 9 3.64 25.50 -2.24
C ASP A 9 4.97 24.88 -1.82
N LYS A 10 4.93 23.77 -1.07
CA LYS A 10 6.13 23.01 -0.71
C LYS A 10 6.89 22.50 -1.93
N VAL A 11 6.19 21.92 -2.90
CA VAL A 11 6.82 21.43 -4.15
C VAL A 11 7.48 22.59 -4.91
N ASN A 12 6.79 23.73 -5.05
CA ASN A 12 7.29 24.90 -5.76
C ASN A 12 8.49 25.57 -5.06
N SER A 13 8.66 25.34 -3.75
CA SER A 13 9.77 25.91 -2.97
C SER A 13 11.08 25.11 -3.01
N VAL A 14 11.07 23.90 -3.60
CA VAL A 14 12.28 23.05 -3.63
C VAL A 14 13.24 23.55 -4.70
N PRO A 15 14.53 23.78 -4.38
CA PRO A 15 15.56 24.06 -5.38
C PRO A 15 15.64 22.94 -6.43
N GLU A 16 16.02 23.27 -7.67
CA GLU A 16 16.17 22.31 -8.78
C GLU A 16 17.28 21.28 -8.49
N SER A 17 16.97 20.29 -7.65
CA SER A 17 17.75 19.08 -7.49
C SER A 17 16.79 17.90 -7.64
N ASP A 18 17.08 17.03 -8.61
CA ASP A 18 16.20 15.92 -9.00
C ASP A 18 15.82 15.01 -7.82
N LYS A 19 16.78 14.76 -6.92
CA LYS A 19 16.56 13.88 -5.77
C LYS A 19 15.67 14.52 -4.70
N ALA A 20 15.86 15.81 -4.39
CA ALA A 20 15.04 16.50 -3.40
C ALA A 20 13.61 16.71 -3.93
N LEU A 21 13.49 17.14 -5.19
CA LEU A 21 12.20 17.35 -5.84
C LEU A 21 11.39 16.05 -5.91
N ARG A 22 12.00 14.94 -6.34
CA ARG A 22 11.33 13.63 -6.39
C ARG A 22 10.83 13.17 -5.02
N LYS A 23 11.60 13.42 -3.95
CA LYS A 23 11.19 13.08 -2.58
C LYS A 23 9.98 13.89 -2.13
N VAL A 24 9.99 15.21 -2.36
CA VAL A 24 8.88 16.10 -1.98
C VAL A 24 7.63 15.79 -2.79
N LEU A 25 7.77 15.51 -4.10
CA LEU A 25 6.66 15.09 -4.96
C LEU A 25 6.02 13.78 -4.46
N LYS A 26 6.82 12.74 -4.17
CA LYS A 26 6.31 11.48 -3.62
C LYS A 26 5.57 11.68 -2.30
N TYR A 27 6.08 12.56 -1.44
CA TYR A 27 5.46 12.89 -0.17
C TYR A 27 4.13 13.64 -0.35
N ALA A 28 4.10 14.67 -1.19
CA ALA A 28 2.88 15.42 -1.52
C ALA A 28 1.82 14.52 -2.13
N GLN A 29 2.19 13.69 -3.12
CA GLN A 29 1.30 12.72 -3.75
C GLN A 29 0.73 11.74 -2.72
N SER A 30 1.56 11.16 -1.85
CA SER A 30 1.11 10.24 -0.80
C SER A 30 0.14 10.90 0.18
N ASN A 31 0.38 12.16 0.55
CA ASN A 31 -0.52 12.90 1.44
C ASN A 31 -1.86 13.19 0.80
N ILE A 32 -1.87 13.60 -0.48
CA ILE A 32 -3.10 13.87 -1.21
C ILE A 32 -3.93 12.59 -1.34
N ILE A 33 -3.30 11.45 -1.69
CA ILE A 33 -3.98 10.16 -1.80
C ILE A 33 -4.59 9.75 -0.45
N LYS A 34 -3.85 9.87 0.65
CA LYS A 34 -4.37 9.58 1.99
C LYS A 34 -5.55 10.49 2.37
N LEU A 35 -5.52 11.75 1.96
CA LEU A 35 -6.59 12.70 2.24
C LEU A 35 -7.87 12.31 1.49
N ILE A 36 -7.80 12.06 0.18
CA ILE A 36 -8.97 11.67 -0.62
C ILE A 36 -9.50 10.29 -0.23
N GLU A 37 -8.64 9.37 0.21
CA GLU A 37 -9.05 8.09 0.78
C GLU A 37 -9.82 8.30 2.09
N LYS A 38 -9.32 9.17 2.98
CA LYS A 38 -9.97 9.45 4.27
C LYS A 38 -11.31 10.18 4.11
N GLU A 39 -11.35 11.22 3.28
CA GLU A 39 -12.51 12.11 3.16
C GLU A 39 -13.58 11.56 2.23
N HIS A 40 -13.19 10.91 1.13
CA HIS A 40 -14.10 10.49 0.06
C HIS A 40 -14.04 9.00 -0.24
N LYS A 41 -13.21 8.24 0.48
CA LYS A 41 -12.97 6.80 0.23
C LYS A 41 -12.50 6.52 -1.20
N LEU A 42 -11.89 7.50 -1.87
CA LEU A 42 -11.34 7.35 -3.20
C LEU A 42 -9.96 6.70 -3.13
N VAL A 43 -9.72 5.70 -3.97
CA VAL A 43 -8.47 4.92 -3.96
C VAL A 43 -7.87 4.80 -5.36
N THR A 44 -6.55 4.70 -5.45
CA THR A 44 -5.83 4.46 -6.71
C THR A 44 -5.95 3.01 -7.15
N ILE A 45 -5.63 2.74 -8.41
CA ILE A 45 -5.52 1.37 -8.94
C ILE A 45 -4.47 0.60 -8.11
N ASN A 46 -4.79 -0.66 -7.78
CA ASN A 46 -3.94 -1.56 -6.97
C ASN A 46 -3.65 -1.08 -5.54
N HIS A 47 -4.39 -0.11 -5.00
CA HIS A 47 -4.16 0.42 -3.65
C HIS A 47 -4.28 -0.67 -2.59
N TYR A 48 -5.43 -1.34 -2.51
CA TYR A 48 -5.66 -2.37 -1.50
C TYR A 48 -4.83 -3.61 -1.75
N ARG A 49 -4.63 -4.00 -3.01
CA ARG A 49 -3.71 -5.09 -3.40
C ARG A 49 -2.33 -4.88 -2.81
N ASN A 50 -1.73 -3.69 -3.00
CA ASN A 50 -0.38 -3.41 -2.51
C ASN A 50 -0.33 -3.32 -0.98
N THR A 51 -1.34 -2.70 -0.35
CA THR A 51 -1.42 -2.65 1.11
C THR A 51 -1.58 -4.05 1.72
N TRP A 52 -2.49 -4.87 1.19
CA TRP A 52 -2.77 -6.20 1.71
C TRP A 52 -1.70 -7.22 1.38
N LEU A 53 -0.87 -7.00 0.36
CA LEU A 53 0.31 -7.84 0.13
C LEU A 53 1.24 -7.80 1.35
N ALA A 54 1.55 -6.60 1.85
CA ALA A 54 2.40 -6.41 3.02
C ALA A 54 1.70 -6.89 4.31
N VAL A 55 0.42 -6.53 4.49
CA VAL A 55 -0.38 -6.95 5.65
C VAL A 55 -0.53 -8.46 5.70
N GLY A 56 -0.78 -9.11 4.56
CA GLY A 56 -0.97 -10.55 4.48
C GLY A 56 0.27 -11.33 4.91
N MET A 57 1.45 -10.87 4.51
CA MET A 57 2.71 -11.42 4.99
C MET A 57 2.89 -11.21 6.51
N ALA A 58 2.58 -10.03 7.02
CA ALA A 58 2.78 -9.70 8.43
C ALA A 58 1.78 -10.40 9.37
N VAL A 59 0.51 -10.45 8.99
CA VAL A 59 -0.60 -10.93 9.84
C VAL A 59 -0.84 -12.43 9.67
N PHE A 60 -0.68 -12.98 8.45
CA PHE A 60 -0.89 -14.39 8.21
C PHE A 60 0.43 -15.13 8.01
N GLY A 61 1.32 -14.60 7.17
CA GLY A 61 2.49 -15.33 6.72
C GLY A 61 3.50 -15.62 7.83
N ILE A 62 3.96 -14.58 8.54
CA ILE A 62 4.93 -14.72 9.62
C ILE A 62 4.37 -15.61 10.76
N PRO A 63 3.16 -15.37 11.29
CA PRO A 63 2.63 -16.20 12.37
C PRO A 63 2.42 -17.66 11.96
N LEU A 64 1.93 -17.91 10.73
CA LEU A 64 1.75 -19.28 10.23
C LEU A 64 3.08 -19.99 10.03
N GLY A 65 4.08 -19.31 9.48
CA GLY A 65 5.43 -19.86 9.33
C GLY A 65 6.06 -20.21 10.67
N VAL A 66 5.92 -19.36 11.68
CA VAL A 66 6.41 -19.63 13.04
C VAL A 66 5.68 -20.83 13.65
N ALA A 67 4.35 -20.89 13.55
CA ALA A 67 3.56 -21.99 14.06
C ALA A 67 3.99 -23.33 13.43
N LEU A 68 4.13 -23.38 12.10
CA LEU A 68 4.60 -24.57 11.39
C LEU A 68 6.03 -24.95 11.78
N GLY A 69 6.93 -23.96 11.89
CA GLY A 69 8.32 -24.20 12.26
C GLY A 69 8.47 -24.76 13.68
N VAL A 70 7.67 -24.28 14.63
CA VAL A 70 7.63 -24.79 16.00
C VAL A 70 6.99 -26.17 16.06
N SER A 71 5.81 -26.36 15.46
CA SER A 71 5.05 -27.61 15.54
C SER A 71 5.76 -28.81 14.89
N LEU A 72 6.56 -28.56 13.84
CA LEU A 72 7.26 -29.59 13.09
C LEU A 72 8.76 -29.67 13.44
N GLY A 73 9.21 -28.89 14.43
CA GLY A 73 10.62 -28.86 14.86
C GLY A 73 11.59 -28.40 13.78
N ASN A 74 11.11 -27.73 12.73
CA ASN A 74 11.89 -27.33 11.57
C ASN A 74 11.67 -25.86 11.23
N MET A 75 12.56 -25.00 11.72
CA MET A 75 12.50 -23.56 11.49
C MET A 75 12.69 -23.16 10.01
N ALA A 76 13.15 -24.06 9.12
CA ALA A 76 13.15 -23.78 7.68
C ALA A 76 11.72 -23.59 7.13
N LEU A 77 10.71 -24.16 7.79
CA LEU A 77 9.30 -24.01 7.42
C LEU A 77 8.74 -22.62 7.73
N LEU A 78 9.46 -21.80 8.49
CA LEU A 78 9.15 -20.38 8.65
C LEU A 78 9.06 -19.68 7.29
N GLY A 79 9.95 -20.04 6.36
CA GLY A 79 9.99 -19.50 5.01
C GLY A 79 8.74 -19.81 4.17
N ILE A 80 7.98 -20.86 4.49
CA ILE A 80 6.75 -21.24 3.79
C ILE A 80 5.58 -20.32 4.17
N GLY A 81 5.61 -19.77 5.38
CA GLY A 81 4.58 -18.84 5.83
C GLY A 81 4.48 -17.59 4.94
N LEU A 82 5.62 -17.04 4.51
CA LEU A 82 5.65 -15.80 3.74
C LEU A 82 4.90 -15.91 2.38
N PRO A 83 5.15 -16.92 1.52
CA PRO A 83 4.32 -17.16 0.33
C PRO A 83 2.82 -17.33 0.63
N ILE A 84 2.45 -18.03 1.70
CA ILE A 84 1.04 -18.22 2.07
C ILE A 84 0.41 -16.87 2.43
N GLY A 85 1.07 -16.10 3.28
CA GLY A 85 0.61 -14.76 3.66
C GLY A 85 0.52 -13.81 2.46
N MET A 86 1.45 -13.91 1.52
CA MET A 86 1.45 -13.14 0.28
C MET A 86 0.23 -13.49 -0.59
N VAL A 87 -0.09 -14.77 -0.78
CA VAL A 87 -1.25 -15.23 -1.56
C VAL A 87 -2.56 -14.76 -0.92
N ILE A 88 -2.70 -14.91 0.40
CA ILE A 88 -3.88 -14.43 1.14
C ILE A 88 -4.01 -12.91 0.99
N GLY A 89 -2.91 -12.18 1.21
CA GLY A 89 -2.86 -10.73 1.06
C GLY A 89 -3.25 -10.26 -0.34
N LEU A 90 -2.73 -10.92 -1.37
CA LEU A 90 -3.05 -10.63 -2.75
C LEU A 90 -4.54 -10.85 -3.03
N ALA A 91 -5.10 -11.99 -2.61
CA ALA A 91 -6.51 -12.31 -2.84
C ALA A 91 -7.45 -11.31 -2.16
N VAL A 92 -7.21 -11.00 -0.87
CA VAL A 92 -8.02 -10.03 -0.11
C VAL A 92 -7.90 -8.64 -0.71
N GLY A 93 -6.68 -8.18 -0.99
CA GLY A 93 -6.44 -6.87 -1.55
C GLY A 93 -7.06 -6.69 -2.94
N THR A 94 -6.94 -7.68 -3.82
CA THR A 94 -7.57 -7.66 -5.14
C THR A 94 -9.10 -7.65 -5.05
N ALA A 95 -9.69 -8.39 -4.12
CA ALA A 95 -11.14 -8.35 -3.90
C ALA A 95 -11.61 -6.95 -3.43
N MET A 96 -10.84 -6.29 -2.57
CA MET A 96 -11.13 -4.92 -2.12
C MET A 96 -10.97 -3.88 -3.23
N ASP A 97 -9.95 -3.99 -4.08
CA ASP A 97 -9.80 -3.12 -5.25
C ASP A 97 -10.95 -3.32 -6.25
N LYS A 98 -11.38 -4.56 -6.49
CA LYS A 98 -12.53 -4.85 -7.34
C LYS A 98 -13.81 -4.21 -6.79
N LYS A 99 -14.04 -4.31 -5.48
CA LYS A 99 -15.16 -3.66 -4.81
C LYS A 99 -15.10 -2.13 -4.94
N ALA A 100 -13.92 -1.52 -4.77
CA ALA A 100 -13.76 -0.08 -4.94
C ALA A 100 -14.05 0.38 -6.38
N LEU A 101 -13.70 -0.43 -7.38
CA LEU A 101 -14.04 -0.18 -8.78
C LEU A 101 -15.55 -0.27 -9.01
N GLU A 102 -16.20 -1.33 -8.54
CA GLU A 102 -17.66 -1.54 -8.66
C GLU A 102 -18.46 -0.41 -7.99
N GLU A 103 -17.96 0.11 -6.86
CA GLU A 103 -18.56 1.23 -6.14
C GLU A 103 -18.23 2.61 -6.76
N GLY A 104 -17.49 2.66 -7.88
CA GLY A 104 -17.10 3.92 -8.52
C GLY A 104 -16.12 4.77 -7.70
N ARG A 105 -15.43 4.18 -6.72
CA ARG A 105 -14.48 4.85 -5.83
C ARG A 105 -13.02 4.74 -6.30
N GLN A 106 -12.77 4.02 -7.39
CA GLN A 106 -11.42 3.89 -7.94
C GLN A 106 -11.13 5.02 -8.94
N ILE A 107 -10.10 5.82 -8.64
CA ILE A 107 -9.58 6.83 -9.57
C ILE A 107 -8.63 6.17 -10.58
N ASN A 108 -8.68 6.64 -11.84
CA ASN A 108 -7.82 6.17 -12.92
C ASN A 108 -6.39 6.70 -12.78
N LEU A 109 -5.71 6.25 -11.74
CA LEU A 109 -4.33 6.58 -11.39
C LEU A 109 -3.68 5.33 -10.80
N GLU A 110 -2.52 4.94 -11.34
CA GLU A 110 -1.69 3.88 -10.78
C GLU A 110 -0.38 4.47 -10.24
N ILE A 111 -0.07 4.20 -8.97
CA ILE A 111 1.16 4.66 -8.34
C ILE A 111 2.27 3.64 -8.59
N LYS A 112 3.27 4.03 -9.37
CA LYS A 112 4.49 3.26 -9.63
C LYS A 112 5.63 3.84 -8.79
N TYR A 113 6.25 3.01 -7.94
CA TYR A 113 7.29 3.44 -7.00
C TYR A 113 8.67 3.54 -7.63
#